data_AF-A0AAW0I1U5-F1
#
_entry.id   AF-A0AAW0I1U5-F1
#
_cell.length_a   1.000
_cell.length_b   1.000
_cell.length_c   1.000
_cell.angle_alpha   90.00
_cell.angle_beta   90.00
_cell.angle_gamma   90.00
#
_symmetry.space_group_name_H-M   'P 1'
#
loop_
_entity.id
_entity.type
_entity.pdbx_description
1 polymer ?
#
loop_
_entity_poly.entity_id
_entity_poly.type
_entity_poly.pdbx_seq_one_letter_code
_entity_poly.pdbx_strand_id
1 'polypeptide(L)'
;LWTNTADNLELALFSHLLEILQSPREGPRNAEVAHQAQLVPKLIFLFNEPSLALSKVSTIIAILGCQLKGHFNIRDLLRVGLFVIYTLKPSSVNERQNCLDGAQDPSVPAGSQTSGKAIWLRNQLLEMLFGVISSPQLHLSSETKEQVFLNLGPDWFLLLLQGHLHPSTTTLALKLLLYFLSSPSLRGRFRDGLSAGCWVECSMEGVDIVM
;
A
#
# COMPACT_ATOMS: atom_id res chain seq x y z
N LEU A 1 8.42 4.08 -35.31
CA LEU A 1 9.72 4.23 -34.60
C LEU A 1 9.59 4.95 -33.24
N TRP A 2 8.63 5.85 -33.03
CA TRP A 2 8.54 6.70 -31.82
C TRP A 2 7.38 6.36 -30.86
N THR A 3 6.62 5.31 -31.11
CA THR A 3 5.42 4.98 -30.31
C THR A 3 5.74 4.43 -28.91
N ASN A 4 6.94 3.87 -28.69
CA ASN A 4 7.36 3.31 -27.39
C ASN A 4 8.39 4.18 -26.64
N THR A 5 8.83 5.32 -27.20
CA THR A 5 9.90 6.12 -26.57
C THR A 5 9.45 6.78 -25.27
N ALA A 6 8.19 7.21 -25.17
CA ALA A 6 7.64 7.80 -23.95
C ALA A 6 7.52 6.77 -22.82
N ASP A 7 7.01 5.57 -23.13
CA ASP A 7 6.89 4.48 -22.15
C ASP A 7 8.25 3.99 -21.63
N ASN A 8 9.24 3.89 -22.52
CA ASN A 8 10.59 3.50 -22.16
C ASN A 8 11.28 4.57 -21.33
N LEU A 9 11.01 5.86 -21.59
CA LEU A 9 11.56 6.96 -20.82
C LEU A 9 11.00 7.01 -19.40
N GLU A 10 9.68 6.83 -19.25
CA GLU A 10 9.04 6.80 -17.93
C GLU A 10 9.53 5.61 -17.09
N LEU A 11 9.65 4.42 -17.70
CA LEU A 11 10.21 3.26 -17.03
C LEU A 11 11.67 3.49 -16.61
N ALA A 12 12.49 4.09 -17.49
CA ALA A 12 13.87 4.44 -17.15
C ALA A 12 13.95 5.45 -16.00
N LEU A 13 13.03 6.42 -15.96
CA LEU A 13 12.94 7.39 -14.86
C LEU A 13 12.59 6.72 -13.53
N PHE A 14 11.61 5.80 -13.50
CA PHE A 14 11.31 5.05 -12.28
C PHE A 14 12.47 4.16 -11.84
N SER A 15 13.11 3.46 -12.76
CA SER A 15 14.29 2.65 -12.45
C SER A 15 15.41 3.51 -11.85
N HIS A 16 15.69 4.67 -12.43
CA HIS A 16 16.71 5.57 -11.89
C HIS A 16 16.33 6.15 -10.52
N LEU A 17 15.07 6.52 -10.32
CA LEU A 17 14.59 6.97 -9.01
C LEU A 17 14.73 5.87 -7.96
N LEU A 18 14.44 4.61 -8.32
CA LEU A 18 14.63 3.46 -7.45
C LEU A 18 16.10 3.29 -7.06
N GLU A 19 17.03 3.39 -8.02
CA GLU A 19 18.48 3.33 -7.75
C GLU A 19 18.93 4.42 -6.78
N ILE A 20 18.47 5.66 -6.98
CA ILE A 20 18.79 6.81 -6.12
C ILE A 20 18.32 6.57 -4.67
N LEU A 21 17.11 6.02 -4.49
CA LEU A 21 16.55 5.73 -3.17
C LEU A 21 17.21 4.52 -2.50
N GLN A 22 17.75 3.58 -3.28
CA GLN A 22 18.46 2.40 -2.78
C GLN A 22 19.94 2.69 -2.42
N SER A 23 20.44 3.89 -2.73
CA SER A 23 21.80 4.29 -2.38
C SER A 23 22.09 4.08 -0.88
N PRO A 24 23.12 3.30 -0.49
CA PRO A 24 23.38 3.03 0.93
C PRO A 24 23.71 4.27 1.76
N ARG A 25 24.28 5.31 1.12
CA ARG A 25 24.72 6.54 1.79
C ARG A 25 23.70 7.67 1.64
N GLU A 26 23.24 7.89 0.41
CA GLU A 26 22.36 9.02 0.11
C GLU A 26 20.88 8.63 0.17
N GLY A 27 20.53 7.34 0.25
CA GLY A 27 19.14 6.84 0.21
C GLY A 27 18.22 7.51 1.23
N PRO A 28 18.55 7.56 2.53
CA PRO A 28 17.72 8.24 3.53
C PRO A 28 17.52 9.73 3.25
N ARG A 29 18.58 10.44 2.84
CA ARG A 29 18.52 11.86 2.46
C ARG A 29 17.68 12.07 1.21
N ASN A 30 17.83 11.20 0.20
CA ASN A 30 17.04 11.25 -1.03
C ASN A 30 15.57 10.95 -0.74
N ALA A 31 15.27 10.01 0.17
CA ALA A 31 13.92 9.71 0.61
C ALA A 31 13.30 10.92 1.33
N GLU A 32 14.04 11.63 2.17
CA GLU A 32 13.57 12.87 2.80
C GLU A 32 13.22 13.94 1.74
N VAL A 33 14.10 14.16 0.76
CA VAL A 33 13.83 15.11 -0.35
C VAL A 33 12.61 14.67 -1.17
N ALA A 34 12.48 13.38 -1.46
CA ALA A 34 11.33 12.82 -2.16
C ALA A 34 10.03 12.96 -1.36
N HIS A 35 10.08 12.85 -0.03
CA HIS A 35 8.95 13.10 0.86
C HIS A 35 8.50 14.56 0.76
N GLN A 36 9.45 15.51 0.85
CA GLN A 36 9.18 16.94 0.69
C GLN A 36 8.58 17.26 -0.69
N ALA A 37 9.02 16.55 -1.73
CA ALA A 37 8.48 16.66 -3.09
C ALA A 37 7.12 15.95 -3.31
N GLN A 38 6.49 15.42 -2.26
CA GLN A 38 5.21 14.70 -2.30
C GLN A 38 5.24 13.48 -3.24
N LEU A 39 6.31 12.69 -3.20
CA LEU A 39 6.46 11.53 -4.10
C LEU A 39 5.36 10.47 -3.88
N VAL A 40 5.07 10.10 -2.62
CA VAL A 40 4.11 9.03 -2.29
C VAL A 40 2.71 9.26 -2.88
N PRO A 41 2.03 10.40 -2.66
CA PRO A 41 0.70 10.61 -3.25
C PRO A 41 0.72 10.61 -4.78
N LYS A 42 1.79 11.14 -5.41
CA LYS A 42 1.95 11.11 -6.88
C LYS A 42 2.04 9.68 -7.41
N LEU A 43 2.81 8.82 -6.75
CA LEU A 43 2.96 7.42 -7.15
C LEU A 43 1.68 6.61 -6.93
N ILE A 44 0.98 6.84 -5.82
CA ILE A 44 -0.32 6.19 -5.55
C ILE A 44 -1.33 6.56 -6.63
N PHE A 45 -1.36 7.82 -7.06
CA PHE A 45 -2.27 8.29 -8.10
C PHE A 45 -2.13 7.52 -9.42
N LEU A 46 -0.89 7.18 -9.81
CA LEU A 46 -0.60 6.43 -11.04
C LEU A 46 -1.28 5.06 -11.09
N PHE A 47 -1.54 4.43 -9.95
CA PHE A 47 -2.23 3.13 -9.94
C PHE A 47 -3.68 3.18 -10.45
N ASN A 48 -4.27 4.37 -10.57
CA ASN A 48 -5.59 4.54 -11.18
C ASN A 48 -5.55 4.45 -12.71
N GLU A 49 -4.38 4.53 -13.34
CA GLU A 49 -4.23 4.45 -14.79
C GLU A 49 -4.51 3.02 -15.29
N PRO A 50 -5.61 2.77 -16.06
CA PRO A 50 -5.98 1.42 -16.46
C PRO A 50 -4.92 0.73 -17.32
N SER A 51 -4.23 1.52 -18.16
CA SER A 51 -3.16 1.11 -19.06
C SER A 51 -1.80 0.93 -18.37
N LEU A 52 -1.69 1.17 -17.07
CA LEU A 52 -0.41 1.03 -16.36
C LEU A 52 0.09 -0.42 -16.44
N ALA A 53 1.26 -0.57 -17.04
CA ALA A 53 1.92 -1.86 -17.24
C ALA A 53 2.32 -2.48 -15.89
N LEU A 54 2.18 -3.81 -15.77
CA LEU A 54 2.51 -4.54 -14.53
C LEU A 54 3.97 -4.36 -14.10
N SER A 55 4.90 -4.26 -15.05
CA SER A 55 6.32 -3.96 -14.77
C SER A 55 6.50 -2.60 -14.10
N LYS A 56 5.80 -1.56 -14.57
CA LYS A 56 5.81 -0.23 -13.94
C LYS A 56 5.21 -0.28 -12.54
N VAL A 57 4.11 -1.03 -12.34
CA VAL A 57 3.50 -1.20 -11.01
C VAL A 57 4.51 -1.77 -10.01
N SER A 58 5.20 -2.85 -10.36
CA SER A 58 6.22 -3.45 -9.49
C SER A 58 7.34 -2.46 -9.13
N THR A 59 7.83 -1.69 -10.10
CA THR A 59 8.84 -0.65 -9.84
C THR A 59 8.32 0.45 -8.92
N ILE A 60 7.08 0.92 -9.12
CA ILE A 60 6.45 1.93 -8.26
C ILE A 60 6.30 1.41 -6.83
N ILE A 61 5.87 0.16 -6.64
CA ILE A 61 5.77 -0.45 -5.31
C ILE A 61 7.14 -0.56 -4.63
N ALA A 62 8.18 -0.90 -5.39
CA ALA A 62 9.55 -0.91 -4.88
C ALA A 62 10.01 0.49 -4.44
N ILE A 63 9.71 1.53 -5.23
CA ILE A 63 10.00 2.93 -4.89
C ILE A 63 9.28 3.32 -3.59
N LEU A 64 7.98 3.01 -3.45
CA LEU A 64 7.21 3.27 -2.22
C LEU A 64 7.84 2.57 -1.00
N GLY A 65 8.26 1.32 -1.15
CA GLY A 65 8.94 0.57 -0.09
C GLY A 65 10.29 1.20 0.30
N CYS A 66 11.10 1.60 -0.67
CA CYS A 66 12.35 2.32 -0.42
C CYS A 66 12.11 3.67 0.24
N GLN A 67 11.12 4.42 -0.23
CA GLN A 67 10.72 5.72 0.32
C GLN A 67 10.35 5.61 1.79
N LEU A 68 9.45 4.69 2.15
CA LEU A 68 9.01 4.50 3.54
C LEU A 68 10.10 3.96 4.46
N LYS A 69 11.07 3.18 3.92
CA LYS A 69 12.22 2.70 4.69
C LYS A 69 13.31 3.76 4.87
N GLY A 70 13.54 4.59 3.85
CA GLY A 70 14.55 5.64 3.88
C GLY A 70 14.10 6.85 4.69
N HIS A 71 12.82 7.19 4.63
CA HIS A 71 12.20 8.27 5.40
C HIS A 71 10.79 7.85 5.83
N PHE A 72 10.67 7.32 7.05
CA PHE A 72 9.39 6.85 7.55
C PHE A 72 8.48 8.01 7.94
N ASN A 73 7.28 8.04 7.37
CA ASN A 73 6.24 9.01 7.70
C ASN A 73 4.89 8.28 7.81
N ILE A 74 4.21 8.46 8.95
CA ILE A 74 2.93 7.77 9.22
C ILE A 74 1.87 8.18 8.20
N ARG A 75 1.80 9.47 7.80
CA ARG A 75 0.81 9.95 6.83
C ARG A 75 1.02 9.33 5.45
N ASP A 76 2.27 9.19 5.00
CA ASP A 76 2.56 8.48 3.75
C ASP A 76 2.16 7.00 3.81
N LEU A 77 2.39 6.35 4.95
CA LEU A 77 1.93 4.98 5.17
C LEU A 77 0.40 4.88 5.15
N LEU A 78 -0.31 5.81 5.80
CA LEU A 78 -1.78 5.86 5.81
C LEU A 78 -2.34 6.09 4.41
N ARG A 79 -1.69 6.89 3.56
CA ARG A 79 -2.10 7.06 2.16
C ARG A 79 -2.05 5.74 1.39
N VAL A 80 -1.01 4.93 1.61
CA VAL A 80 -0.95 3.57 1.04
C VAL A 80 -2.05 2.69 1.63
N GLY A 81 -2.27 2.76 2.94
CA GLY A 81 -3.34 2.02 3.63
C GLY A 81 -4.74 2.37 3.11
N LEU A 82 -5.02 3.65 2.89
CA LEU A 82 -6.25 4.16 2.28
C LEU A 82 -6.43 3.60 0.87
N PHE A 83 -5.38 3.65 0.06
CA PHE A 83 -5.43 3.11 -1.30
C PHE A 83 -5.69 1.59 -1.31
N VAL A 84 -5.11 0.84 -0.37
CA VAL A 84 -5.40 -0.59 -0.19
C VAL A 84 -6.90 -0.82 0.03
N ILE A 85 -7.56 -0.03 0.88
CA ILE A 85 -9.02 -0.14 1.09
C ILE A 85 -9.81 0.31 -0.14
N TYR A 86 -9.35 1.34 -0.85
CA TYR A 86 -9.97 1.79 -2.10
C TYR A 86 -10.03 0.68 -3.18
N THR A 87 -9.11 -0.29 -3.15
CA THR A 87 -9.16 -1.45 -4.06
C THR A 87 -10.19 -2.51 -3.69
N LEU A 88 -10.88 -2.40 -2.54
CA LEU A 88 -11.92 -3.34 -2.15
C LEU A 88 -13.20 -3.15 -2.98
N LYS A 89 -13.93 -4.25 -3.21
CA LYS A 89 -15.29 -4.22 -3.75
C LYS A 89 -16.31 -4.48 -2.64
N PRO A 90 -17.59 -4.13 -2.87
CA PRO A 90 -18.65 -4.46 -1.93
C PRO A 90 -18.76 -5.96 -1.69
N SER A 91 -19.32 -6.36 -0.54
CA SER A 91 -19.46 -7.77 -0.14
C SER A 91 -20.34 -8.62 -1.06
N SER A 92 -21.06 -8.01 -2.00
CA SER A 92 -21.77 -8.71 -3.06
C SER A 92 -20.85 -9.35 -4.10
N VAL A 93 -19.59 -8.92 -4.19
CA VAL A 93 -18.58 -9.48 -5.09
C VAL A 93 -17.72 -10.48 -4.33
N ASN A 94 -17.73 -11.75 -4.77
CA ASN A 94 -16.93 -12.81 -4.16
C ASN A 94 -15.62 -13.02 -4.92
N GLU A 95 -14.50 -12.69 -4.29
CA GLU A 95 -13.18 -12.78 -4.88
C GLU A 95 -12.50 -14.15 -4.68
N ARG A 96 -13.08 -15.05 -3.87
CA ARG A 96 -12.47 -16.36 -3.56
C ARG A 96 -12.27 -17.26 -4.78
N GLN A 97 -12.98 -16.98 -5.86
CA GLN A 97 -12.92 -17.75 -7.11
C GLN A 97 -12.02 -17.10 -8.17
N ASN A 98 -11.44 -15.92 -7.88
CA ASN A 98 -10.60 -15.22 -8.85
C ASN A 98 -9.19 -15.83 -8.90
N CYS A 99 -8.76 -16.25 -10.08
CA CYS A 99 -7.36 -16.60 -10.32
C CYS A 99 -6.50 -15.33 -10.39
N LEU A 100 -5.37 -15.32 -9.65
CA LEU A 100 -4.37 -14.25 -9.69
C LEU A 100 -3.38 -14.38 -10.86
N ASP A 101 -3.44 -15.48 -11.60
CA ASP A 101 -2.53 -15.74 -12.70
C ASP A 101 -2.80 -14.73 -13.83
N GLY A 102 -1.76 -13.99 -14.23
CA GLY A 102 -1.83 -12.77 -15.02
C GLY A 102 -2.31 -12.90 -16.47
N ALA A 103 -3.06 -13.96 -16.81
CA ALA A 103 -3.67 -14.17 -18.10
C ALA A 103 -5.19 -13.95 -18.00
N GLN A 104 -5.62 -12.69 -17.83
CA GLN A 104 -6.99 -12.30 -18.19
C GLN A 104 -6.96 -11.69 -19.59
N ASP A 105 -7.80 -12.26 -20.45
CA ASP A 105 -8.06 -11.83 -21.83
C ASP A 105 -8.47 -10.35 -21.84
N PRO A 106 -7.84 -9.46 -22.64
CA PRO A 106 -8.15 -8.02 -22.67
C PRO A 106 -9.56 -7.68 -23.19
N SER A 107 -10.38 -8.68 -23.50
CA SER A 107 -11.71 -8.56 -24.09
C SER A 107 -12.86 -8.47 -23.06
N VAL A 108 -12.60 -8.63 -21.76
CA VAL A 108 -13.67 -8.58 -20.74
C VAL A 108 -13.94 -7.12 -20.32
N PRO A 109 -15.18 -6.60 -20.47
CA PRO A 109 -15.50 -5.23 -20.07
C PRO A 109 -15.27 -5.02 -18.57
N ALA A 110 -14.73 -3.85 -18.21
CA ALA A 110 -14.32 -3.43 -16.86
C ALA A 110 -15.46 -3.28 -15.82
N GLY A 111 -16.62 -3.90 -16.05
CA GLY A 111 -17.83 -3.75 -15.22
C GLY A 111 -18.33 -5.00 -14.50
N SER A 112 -17.71 -6.18 -14.66
CA SER A 112 -18.38 -7.43 -14.25
C SER A 112 -17.92 -8.04 -12.92
N GLN A 113 -16.64 -8.15 -12.61
CA GLN A 113 -16.15 -8.77 -11.35
C GLN A 113 -14.80 -8.13 -10.98
N THR A 114 -14.38 -8.15 -9.71
CA THR A 114 -13.08 -7.60 -9.31
C THR A 114 -11.98 -8.18 -10.19
N SER A 115 -11.34 -7.36 -11.03
CA SER A 115 -10.26 -7.86 -11.89
C SER A 115 -9.14 -8.42 -11.02
N GLY A 116 -8.56 -9.56 -11.40
CA GLY A 116 -7.41 -10.13 -10.72
C GLY A 116 -6.27 -9.14 -10.53
N LYS A 117 -6.16 -8.14 -11.44
CA LYS A 117 -5.20 -7.02 -11.35
C LYS A 117 -5.35 -6.19 -10.07
N ALA A 118 -6.58 -5.89 -9.65
CA ALA A 118 -6.84 -5.11 -8.43
C ALA A 118 -6.47 -5.90 -7.17
N ILE A 119 -6.83 -7.20 -7.12
CA ILE A 119 -6.46 -8.08 -6.00
C ILE A 119 -4.94 -8.25 -5.93
N TRP A 120 -4.28 -8.44 -7.08
CA TRP A 120 -2.84 -8.54 -7.16
C TRP A 120 -2.15 -7.27 -6.64
N LEU A 121 -2.55 -6.10 -7.13
CA LEU A 121 -2.02 -4.81 -6.66
C LEU A 121 -2.23 -4.62 -5.15
N ARG A 122 -3.44 -4.86 -4.65
CA ARG A 122 -3.76 -4.79 -3.22
C ARG A 122 -2.81 -5.64 -2.39
N ASN A 123 -2.57 -6.87 -2.82
CA ASN A 123 -1.69 -7.81 -2.12
C ASN A 123 -0.22 -7.40 -2.19
N GLN A 124 0.25 -6.89 -3.32
CA GLN A 124 1.61 -6.38 -3.44
C GLN A 124 1.86 -5.16 -2.52
N LEU A 125 0.86 -4.28 -2.36
CA LEU A 125 0.93 -3.18 -1.41
C LEU A 125 0.92 -3.67 0.05
N LEU A 126 0.10 -4.67 0.39
CA LEU A 126 0.09 -5.28 1.72
C LEU A 126 1.42 -5.96 2.05
N GLU A 127 2.01 -6.69 1.10
CA GLU A 127 3.34 -7.29 1.24
C GLU A 127 4.43 -6.24 1.45
N MET A 128 4.39 -5.15 0.66
CA MET A 128 5.31 -4.03 0.81
C MET A 128 5.17 -3.39 2.20
N LEU A 129 3.94 -3.05 2.63
CA LEU A 129 3.68 -2.48 3.95
C LEU A 129 4.20 -3.37 5.08
N PHE A 130 3.92 -4.68 5.01
CA PHE A 130 4.46 -5.64 5.96
C PHE A 130 5.99 -5.61 5.96
N GLY A 131 6.62 -5.66 4.78
CA GLY A 131 8.07 -5.63 4.64
C GLY A 131 8.74 -4.32 5.09
N VAL A 132 8.01 -3.19 5.10
CA VAL A 132 8.46 -1.93 5.68
C VAL A 132 8.37 -2.00 7.21
N ILE A 133 7.18 -2.28 7.74
CA ILE A 133 6.89 -2.26 9.18
C ILE A 133 7.70 -3.31 9.95
N SER A 134 7.91 -4.48 9.35
CA SER A 134 8.69 -5.56 9.95
C SER A 134 10.19 -5.47 9.68
N SER A 135 10.65 -4.43 8.95
CA SER A 135 12.05 -4.33 8.56
C SER A 135 12.96 -4.13 9.78
N PRO A 136 14.02 -4.94 9.95
CA PRO A 136 15.00 -4.71 11.02
C PRO A 136 15.87 -3.48 10.75
N GLN A 137 15.98 -3.05 9.49
CA GLN A 137 16.76 -1.87 9.08
C GLN A 137 16.03 -0.57 9.42
N LEU A 138 14.70 -0.63 9.48
CA LEU A 138 13.86 0.48 9.89
C LEU A 138 13.72 0.41 11.41
N HIS A 139 14.59 1.13 12.11
CA HIS A 139 14.60 1.20 13.58
C HIS A 139 13.43 2.02 14.15
N LEU A 140 12.18 1.61 13.85
CA LEU A 140 10.99 2.22 14.45
C LEU A 140 10.95 1.93 15.95
N SER A 141 10.75 2.98 16.74
CA SER A 141 10.49 2.84 18.18
C SER A 141 9.19 2.05 18.40
N SER A 142 9.05 1.44 19.57
CA SER A 142 7.79 0.77 19.94
C SER A 142 6.60 1.74 19.91
N GLU A 143 6.84 2.99 20.27
CA GLU A 143 5.83 4.06 20.24
C GLU A 143 5.37 4.34 18.81
N THR A 144 6.29 4.51 17.87
CA THR A 144 5.92 4.74 16.46
C THR A 144 5.14 3.56 15.88
N LYS A 145 5.51 2.31 16.22
CA LYS A 145 4.74 1.12 15.79
C LYS A 145 3.33 1.11 16.39
N GLU A 146 3.19 1.47 17.66
CA GLU A 146 1.88 1.60 18.30
C GLU A 146 1.05 2.71 17.64
N GLN A 147 1.65 3.87 17.36
CA GLN A 147 0.98 4.95 16.64
C GLN A 147 0.49 4.50 15.26
N VAL A 148 1.31 3.77 14.48
CA VAL A 148 0.87 3.24 13.17
C VAL A 148 -0.36 2.37 13.32
N PHE A 149 -0.37 1.44 14.27
CA PHE A 149 -1.52 0.58 14.51
C PHE A 149 -2.78 1.38 14.91
N LEU A 150 -2.63 2.35 15.80
CA LEU A 150 -3.75 3.18 16.27
C LEU A 150 -4.30 4.09 15.18
N ASN A 151 -3.44 4.65 14.33
CA ASN A 151 -3.85 5.48 13.21
C ASN A 151 -4.54 4.66 12.11
N LEU A 152 -4.09 3.42 11.85
CA LEU A 152 -4.83 2.50 10.97
C LEU A 152 -6.15 2.05 11.60
N GLY A 153 -6.18 1.88 12.92
CA GLY A 153 -7.35 1.36 13.63
C GLY A 153 -7.58 -0.14 13.37
N PRO A 154 -8.35 -0.81 14.25
CA PRO A 154 -8.64 -2.23 14.10
C PRO A 154 -9.50 -2.53 12.86
N ASP A 155 -10.39 -1.61 12.50
CA ASP A 155 -11.37 -1.77 11.44
C ASP A 155 -10.72 -1.84 10.06
N TRP A 156 -9.60 -1.14 9.84
CA TRP A 156 -8.82 -1.26 8.60
C TRP A 156 -8.39 -2.70 8.34
N PHE A 157 -7.90 -3.41 9.37
CA PHE A 157 -7.54 -4.83 9.25
C PHE A 157 -8.78 -5.71 9.06
N LEU A 158 -9.86 -5.44 9.80
CA LEU A 158 -11.08 -6.24 9.73
C LEU A 158 -11.78 -6.12 8.38
N LEU A 159 -11.72 -4.96 7.71
CA LEU A 159 -12.18 -4.78 6.33
C LEU A 159 -11.45 -5.73 5.37
N LEU A 160 -10.16 -5.99 5.60
CA LEU A 160 -9.35 -6.88 4.78
C LEU A 160 -9.48 -8.38 5.15
N LEU A 161 -10.19 -8.69 6.25
CA LEU A 161 -10.42 -10.06 6.74
C LEU A 161 -11.82 -10.59 6.42
N GLN A 162 -12.57 -9.87 5.59
CA GLN A 162 -13.95 -10.24 5.25
C GLN A 162 -14.01 -11.54 4.43
N GLY A 163 -15.07 -12.33 4.68
CA GLY A 163 -15.23 -13.67 4.11
C GLY A 163 -15.39 -13.73 2.60
N HIS A 164 -15.65 -12.63 1.90
CA HIS A 164 -15.78 -12.60 0.44
C HIS A 164 -14.46 -12.24 -0.27
N LEU A 165 -13.46 -11.76 0.47
CA LEU A 165 -12.18 -11.37 -0.11
C LEU A 165 -11.32 -12.58 -0.48
N HIS A 166 -10.37 -12.36 -1.39
CA HIS A 166 -9.46 -13.40 -1.82
C HIS A 166 -8.59 -13.92 -0.64
N PRO A 167 -8.36 -15.25 -0.51
CA PRO A 167 -7.65 -15.82 0.64
C PRO A 167 -6.23 -15.27 0.86
N SER A 168 -5.51 -14.90 -0.20
CA SER A 168 -4.18 -14.28 -0.04
C SER A 168 -4.27 -12.89 0.59
N THR A 169 -5.31 -12.11 0.30
CA THR A 169 -5.55 -10.81 0.96
C THR A 169 -5.78 -11.01 2.45
N THR A 170 -6.69 -11.91 2.82
CA THR A 170 -6.97 -12.18 4.24
C THR A 170 -5.73 -12.71 4.97
N THR A 171 -4.91 -13.52 4.29
CA THR A 171 -3.65 -14.03 4.86
C THR A 171 -2.65 -12.92 5.14
N LEU A 172 -2.45 -11.99 4.19
CA LEU A 172 -1.54 -10.85 4.35
C LEU A 172 -2.02 -9.88 5.44
N ALA A 173 -3.32 -9.57 5.44
CA ALA A 173 -3.93 -8.73 6.46
C ALA A 173 -3.80 -9.35 7.87
N LEU A 174 -4.05 -10.65 8.00
CA LEU A 174 -3.88 -11.38 9.26
C LEU A 174 -2.41 -11.36 9.72
N LYS A 175 -1.46 -11.57 8.80
CA LYS A 175 -0.03 -11.52 9.10
C LYS A 175 0.37 -10.15 9.65
N LEU A 176 -0.11 -9.07 9.03
CA LEU A 176 0.18 -7.71 9.48
C LEU A 176 -0.49 -7.39 10.83
N LEU A 177 -1.74 -7.79 11.02
CA LEU A 177 -2.44 -7.65 12.30
C LEU A 177 -1.70 -8.39 13.42
N LEU A 178 -1.34 -9.66 13.21
CA LEU A 178 -0.61 -10.46 14.19
C LEU A 178 0.77 -9.88 14.52
N TYR A 179 1.43 -9.24 13.55
CA TYR A 179 2.68 -8.53 13.83
C TYR A 179 2.49 -7.42 14.87
N PHE A 180 1.47 -6.57 14.74
CA PHE A 180 1.18 -5.54 15.73
C PHE A 180 0.72 -6.13 17.07
N LEU A 181 -0.16 -7.13 17.03
CA LEU A 181 -0.66 -7.79 18.24
C LEU A 181 0.40 -8.66 18.95
N SER A 182 1.59 -8.81 18.39
CA SER A 182 2.74 -9.35 19.13
C SER A 182 3.08 -8.50 20.36
N SER A 183 2.80 -7.19 20.31
CA SER A 183 2.87 -6.30 21.46
C SER A 183 1.75 -6.61 22.47
N PRO A 184 2.07 -6.89 23.75
CA PRO A 184 1.07 -7.12 24.78
C PRO A 184 0.13 -5.93 25.01
N SER A 185 0.63 -4.69 24.87
CA SER A 185 -0.18 -3.47 25.05
C SER A 185 -1.26 -3.39 23.98
N LEU A 186 -0.87 -3.48 22.71
CA LEU A 186 -1.79 -3.45 21.57
C LEU A 186 -2.77 -4.62 21.60
N ARG A 187 -2.32 -5.81 22.01
CA ARG A 187 -3.19 -6.99 22.16
C ARG A 187 -4.28 -6.78 23.21
N GLY A 188 -3.93 -6.20 24.36
CA GLY A 188 -4.90 -5.85 25.40
C GLY A 188 -5.93 -4.86 24.86
N ARG A 189 -5.47 -3.76 24.26
CA ARG A 189 -6.35 -2.73 23.68
C ARG A 189 -7.26 -3.27 22.57
N PHE A 190 -6.73 -4.10 21.68
CA PHE A 190 -7.52 -4.73 20.62
C PHE A 190 -8.62 -5.63 21.17
N ARG A 191 -8.31 -6.44 22.20
CA ARG A 191 -9.29 -7.30 22.88
C ARG A 191 -10.37 -6.48 23.59
N ASP A 192 -9.97 -5.39 24.25
CA ASP A 192 -10.88 -4.57 25.06
C ASP A 192 -11.75 -3.65 24.19
N GLY A 193 -11.44 -3.56 22.89
CA GLY A 193 -12.17 -2.76 21.90
C GLY A 193 -11.52 -1.40 21.68
N LEU A 194 -11.34 -1.03 20.41
CA LEU A 194 -10.87 0.28 19.97
C LEU A 194 -11.92 0.93 19.07
N SER A 195 -11.91 2.26 19.00
CA SER A 195 -12.74 3.02 18.08
C SER A 195 -12.43 2.63 16.62
N ALA A 196 -13.47 2.56 15.79
CA ALA A 196 -13.35 2.39 14.35
C ALA A 196 -13.26 3.75 13.65
N GLY A 197 -12.77 3.78 12.41
CA GLY A 197 -12.76 4.97 11.55
C GLY A 197 -11.50 5.82 11.65
N CYS A 198 -10.55 5.49 12.55
CA CYS A 198 -9.33 6.29 12.75
C CYS A 198 -8.52 6.47 11.46
N TRP A 199 -8.41 5.45 10.61
CA TRP A 199 -7.70 5.58 9.34
C TRP A 199 -8.33 6.58 8.39
N VAL A 200 -9.65 6.78 8.43
CA VAL A 200 -10.33 7.79 7.60
C VAL A 200 -9.98 9.17 8.12
N GLU A 201 -10.19 9.40 9.41
CA GLU A 201 -9.92 10.68 10.08
C GLU A 201 -8.46 11.10 9.91
N CYS A 202 -7.52 10.22 10.25
CA CYS A 202 -6.08 10.47 10.16
C CYS A 202 -5.59 10.64 8.71
N SER A 203 -6.27 10.05 7.73
CA SER A 203 -5.93 10.26 6.31
C SER A 203 -6.43 11.60 5.77
N MET A 204 -7.47 12.18 6.39
CA MET A 204 -8.05 13.47 6.01
C MET A 204 -7.35 14.66 6.69
N GLU A 205 -6.58 14.43 7.75
CA GLU A 205 -5.83 15.47 8.45
C GLU A 205 -4.85 16.23 7.54
N GLY A 206 -5.08 17.54 7.40
CA GLY A 206 -4.26 18.42 6.56
C GLY A 206 -4.55 18.33 5.06
N VAL A 207 -5.63 17.65 4.67
CA VAL A 207 -6.26 17.85 3.36
C VAL A 207 -7.29 18.96 3.55
N ASP A 208 -6.92 20.21 3.23
CA ASP A 208 -7.92 21.27 3.05
C ASP A 208 -8.78 20.90 1.84
N ILE A 209 -9.82 20.09 2.07
CA ILE A 209 -10.88 19.92 1.11
C ILE A 209 -11.65 21.23 1.16
N VAL A 210 -11.27 22.17 0.28
CA VAL A 210 -12.17 23.23 -0.15
C VAL A 210 -13.34 22.52 -0.81
N MET A 211 -14.41 22.28 -0.05
CA MET A 211 -15.74 21.98 -0.59
C MET A 211 -16.30 23.22 -1.28
#